data_AF-A0A660PA75-F1
#
_entry.id   AF-A0A660PA75-F1
#
_cell.length_a   1.000
_cell.length_b   1.000
_cell.length_c   1.000
_cell.angle_alpha   90.00
_cell.angle_beta   90.00
_cell.angle_gamma   90.00
#
_symmetry.space_group_name_H-M   'P 1'
#
loop_
_entity.id
_entity.type
_entity.pdbx_description
1 polymer ?
#
loop_
_entity_poly.entity_id
_entity_poly.type
_entity_poly.pdbx_seq_one_letter_code
_entity_poly.pdbx_strand_id
1 'polypeptide(L)'
;GYEEAAAQGLMAGINAVQKLRGEKPIIFDRSQAYIGVLIDDLVTKSTDEPYRMFTSRAEYRLYLREDNAEDRLSQIGHQIGLVTDETWDNFQKEKKLRQGLLREFQKMKIKIPGIEKSITVSETARRPDIDFYEIYKNLPSEVAVDFPVFEKVAIEIKYEGYLKRQEQQLQRFKKMESMHIPENFDYTEIRGLKKEAIEKLNRFKPNSLGQASRISGVSPGDIAVLMVHLRSR
;
A
#
# COMPACT_ATOMS: atom_id res chain seq x y z
N GLY A 1 -12.21 16.64 2.69
CA GLY A 1 -11.26 17.76 2.72
C GLY A 1 -10.74 18.01 1.32
N TYR A 2 -9.76 18.90 1.19
CA TYR A 2 -9.18 19.24 -0.12
C TYR A 2 -8.43 18.04 -0.70
N GLU A 3 -7.69 17.32 0.14
CA GLU A 3 -6.89 16.15 -0.18
C GLU A 3 -7.77 14.99 -0.66
N GLU A 4 -8.87 14.70 0.04
CA GLU A 4 -9.81 13.65 -0.38
C GLU A 4 -10.49 13.99 -1.72
N ALA A 5 -10.85 15.26 -1.92
CA ALA A 5 -11.46 15.70 -3.17
C ALA A 5 -10.45 15.64 -4.33
N ALA A 6 -9.21 16.10 -4.12
CA ALA A 6 -8.14 16.05 -5.11
C ALA A 6 -7.78 14.62 -5.51
N ALA A 7 -7.69 13.70 -4.54
CA ALA A 7 -7.43 12.29 -4.80
C ALA A 7 -8.54 11.65 -5.66
N GLN A 8 -9.81 11.92 -5.35
CA GLN A 8 -10.94 11.43 -6.15
C GLN A 8 -10.96 12.06 -7.54
N GLY A 9 -10.71 13.38 -7.64
CA GLY A 9 -10.64 14.08 -8.92
C GLY A 9 -9.53 13.54 -9.82
N LEU A 10 -8.35 13.26 -9.27
CA LEU A 10 -7.24 12.63 -9.98
C LEU A 10 -7.64 11.27 -10.54
N MET A 11 -8.21 10.38 -9.70
CA MET A 11 -8.63 9.05 -10.15
C MET A 11 -9.76 9.09 -11.17
N ALA A 12 -10.72 10.00 -11.01
CA ALA A 12 -11.81 10.20 -11.97
C ALA A 12 -11.27 10.70 -13.31
N GLY A 13 -10.36 11.67 -13.30
CA GLY A 13 -9.71 12.18 -14.51
C GLY A 13 -8.92 11.13 -15.26
N ILE A 14 -8.07 10.37 -14.55
CA ILE A 14 -7.32 9.24 -15.11
C ILE A 14 -8.28 8.26 -15.79
N ASN A 15 -9.30 7.80 -15.08
CA ASN A 15 -10.21 6.78 -15.60
C ASN A 15 -11.16 7.28 -16.68
N ALA A 16 -11.47 8.58 -16.72
CA ALA A 16 -12.17 9.19 -17.84
C ALA A 16 -11.36 9.09 -19.13
N VAL A 17 -10.05 9.39 -19.07
CA VAL A 17 -9.13 9.23 -20.21
C VAL A 17 -8.98 7.76 -20.61
N GLN A 18 -8.80 6.84 -19.65
CA GLN A 18 -8.75 5.40 -19.93
C GLN A 18 -9.99 4.93 -20.69
N LYS A 19 -11.18 5.36 -20.24
CA LYS A 19 -12.45 5.02 -20.89
C LYS A 19 -12.53 5.53 -22.33
N LEU A 20 -12.10 6.77 -22.58
CA LEU A 20 -12.06 7.33 -23.94
C LEU A 20 -11.09 6.57 -24.86
N ARG A 21 -10.02 6.00 -24.31
CA ARG A 21 -9.05 5.17 -25.04
C ARG A 21 -9.47 3.69 -25.18
N GLY A 22 -10.58 3.29 -24.57
CA GLY A 22 -10.98 1.87 -24.51
C GLY A 22 -10.06 1.01 -23.65
N GLU A 23 -9.28 1.64 -22.76
CA GLU A 23 -8.37 0.96 -21.85
C GLU A 23 -9.07 0.58 -20.53
N LYS A 24 -8.44 -0.34 -19.78
CA LYS A 24 -8.96 -0.73 -18.47
C LYS A 24 -8.82 0.41 -17.46
N PRO A 25 -9.79 0.58 -16.55
CA PRO A 25 -9.68 1.54 -15.47
C PRO A 25 -8.54 1.14 -14.52
N ILE A 26 -7.91 2.15 -13.94
CA ILE A 26 -6.90 2.02 -12.90
C ILE A 26 -7.61 2.15 -11.56
N ILE A 27 -7.46 1.10 -10.77
CA ILE A 27 -8.04 1.00 -9.44
C ILE A 27 -6.90 0.62 -8.50
N PHE A 28 -6.60 1.49 -7.53
CA PHE A 28 -5.65 1.16 -6.48
C PHE A 28 -6.35 0.33 -5.42
N ASP A 29 -5.76 -0.81 -5.07
CA ASP A 29 -6.20 -1.57 -3.91
C ASP A 29 -5.78 -0.87 -2.61
N ARG A 30 -6.41 -1.27 -1.50
CA ARG A 30 -6.16 -0.70 -0.16
C ARG A 30 -4.73 -0.91 0.35
N SER A 31 -3.99 -1.84 -0.22
CA SER A 31 -2.59 -2.10 0.14
C SER A 31 -1.60 -1.28 -0.69
N GLN A 32 -2.03 -0.73 -1.82
CA GLN A 32 -1.18 0.06 -2.72
C GLN A 32 -1.14 1.53 -2.35
N ALA A 33 -2.26 2.14 -1.96
CA ALA A 33 -2.34 3.57 -1.67
C ALA A 33 -3.47 3.93 -0.69
N TYR A 34 -3.28 5.01 0.07
CA TYR A 34 -4.37 5.64 0.83
C TYR A 34 -5.52 6.13 -0.07
N ILE A 35 -5.26 6.46 -1.34
CA ILE A 35 -6.31 6.75 -2.32
C ILE A 35 -7.22 5.53 -2.55
N GLY A 36 -6.65 4.33 -2.59
CA GLY A 36 -7.41 3.08 -2.67
C GLY A 36 -8.26 2.85 -1.41
N VAL A 37 -7.70 3.13 -0.22
CA VAL A 37 -8.43 3.09 1.06
C VAL A 37 -9.62 4.06 1.07
N LEU A 38 -9.39 5.31 0.63
CA LEU A 38 -10.42 6.35 0.53
C LEU A 38 -11.59 5.90 -0.34
N ILE A 39 -11.28 5.50 -1.58
CA ILE A 39 -12.30 5.16 -2.57
C ILE A 39 -13.04 3.89 -2.16
N ASP A 40 -12.32 2.85 -1.69
CA ASP A 40 -12.94 1.61 -1.21
C ASP A 40 -13.87 1.87 -0.03
N ASP A 41 -13.48 2.71 0.94
CA ASP A 41 -14.35 3.08 2.04
C ASP A 41 -15.61 3.81 1.56
N LEU A 42 -15.48 4.79 0.65
CA LEU A 42 -16.61 5.57 0.14
C LEU A 42 -17.64 4.74 -0.62
N VAL A 43 -17.21 3.71 -1.37
CA VAL A 43 -18.12 2.86 -2.15
C VAL A 43 -18.65 1.68 -1.35
N THR A 44 -17.95 1.25 -0.29
CA THR A 44 -18.27 0.01 0.44
C THR A 44 -18.93 0.28 1.80
N LYS A 45 -18.71 1.45 2.40
CA LYS A 45 -19.28 1.81 3.70
C LYS A 45 -20.41 2.82 3.51
N SER A 46 -21.55 2.57 4.16
CA SER A 46 -22.57 3.60 4.34
C SER A 46 -22.06 4.62 5.35
N THR A 47 -21.93 5.88 4.95
CA THR A 47 -21.57 6.98 5.85
C THR A 47 -22.72 7.98 5.93
N ASP A 48 -23.33 8.12 7.10
CA ASP A 48 -24.36 9.14 7.36
C ASP A 48 -23.73 10.54 7.59
N GLU A 49 -22.40 10.58 7.78
CA GLU A 49 -21.61 11.79 7.98
C GLU A 49 -20.54 11.95 6.88
N PRO A 50 -20.07 13.18 6.60
CA PRO A 50 -18.99 13.42 5.64
C PRO A 50 -17.72 12.63 5.99
N TYR A 51 -17.26 11.80 5.06
CA TYR A 51 -16.05 11.00 5.23
C TYR A 51 -14.79 11.88 5.44
N ARG A 52 -13.90 11.42 6.33
CA ARG A 52 -12.58 12.04 6.56
C ARG A 52 -11.51 10.97 6.66
N MET A 53 -10.36 11.16 6.01
CA MET A 53 -9.30 10.13 6.00
C MET A 53 -8.76 9.78 7.37
N PHE A 54 -8.73 10.74 8.31
CA PHE A 54 -8.23 10.50 9.66
C PHE A 54 -9.02 9.43 10.43
N THR A 55 -10.31 9.25 10.11
CA THR A 55 -11.14 8.22 10.76
C THR A 55 -11.01 6.85 10.10
N SER A 56 -10.31 6.76 8.96
CA SER A 56 -10.10 5.51 8.26
C SER A 56 -9.07 4.61 8.96
N ARG A 57 -9.34 3.30 8.90
CA ARG A 57 -8.38 2.28 9.26
C ARG A 57 -7.76 1.70 7.99
N ALA A 58 -6.55 2.15 7.67
CA ALA A 58 -5.68 1.41 6.78
C ALA A 58 -5.06 0.25 7.54
N GLU A 59 -5.23 -0.96 7.04
CA GLU A 59 -4.69 -2.18 7.62
C GLU A 59 -3.17 -2.28 7.43
N TYR A 60 -2.65 -1.63 6.39
CA TYR A 60 -1.26 -1.68 5.94
C TYR A 60 -0.48 -0.38 6.19
N ARG A 61 -0.71 0.31 7.31
CA ARG A 61 -0.09 1.63 7.60
C ARG A 61 1.44 1.64 7.48
N LEU A 62 2.11 0.55 7.84
CA LEU A 62 3.57 0.47 7.73
C LEU A 62 4.05 0.33 6.28
N TYR A 63 3.21 -0.16 5.39
CA TYR A 63 3.48 -0.25 3.95
C TYR A 63 3.08 1.07 3.24
N LEU A 64 2.00 1.70 3.69
CA LEU A 64 1.46 2.95 3.14
C LEU A 64 2.05 4.18 3.83
N ARG A 65 3.38 4.33 3.81
CA ARG A 65 4.02 5.49 4.40
C ARG A 65 4.09 6.64 3.42
N GLU A 66 4.24 7.84 3.95
CA GLU A 66 4.48 9.04 3.15
C GLU A 66 5.81 8.94 2.39
N ASP A 67 6.87 8.49 3.09
CA ASP A 67 8.24 8.40 2.55
C ASP A 67 8.41 7.47 1.35
N ASN A 68 7.50 6.51 1.16
CA ASN A 68 7.58 5.49 0.12
C ASN A 68 6.45 5.58 -0.93
N ALA A 69 5.71 6.68 -0.99
CA ALA A 69 4.64 6.87 -1.96
C ALA A 69 5.17 6.80 -3.40
N GLU A 70 6.34 7.39 -3.65
CA GLU A 70 7.03 7.37 -4.94
C GLU A 70 7.39 5.92 -5.35
N ASP A 71 7.94 5.13 -4.42
CA ASP A 71 8.26 3.72 -4.65
C ASP A 71 7.04 2.87 -5.01
N ARG A 72 5.87 3.22 -4.46
CA ARG A 72 4.62 2.50 -4.71
C ARG A 72 3.94 2.92 -6.02
N LEU A 73 4.01 4.20 -6.40
CA LEU A 73 3.10 4.78 -7.41
C LEU A 73 3.80 5.33 -8.66
N SER A 74 5.09 5.65 -8.62
CA SER A 74 5.75 6.33 -9.76
C SER A 74 5.76 5.50 -11.03
N GLN A 75 5.87 4.17 -10.92
CA GLN A 75 5.80 3.30 -12.10
C GLN A 75 4.45 3.42 -12.80
N ILE A 76 3.36 3.45 -12.03
CA ILE A 76 2.00 3.57 -12.56
C ILE A 76 1.83 4.97 -13.16
N GLY A 77 2.28 6.01 -12.46
CA GLY A 77 2.27 7.38 -12.95
C GLY A 77 3.01 7.55 -14.28
N HIS A 78 4.15 6.87 -14.45
CA HIS A 78 4.93 6.88 -15.69
C HIS A 78 4.21 6.13 -16.81
N GLN A 79 3.69 4.93 -16.53
CA GLN A 79 2.94 4.12 -17.49
C GLN A 79 1.72 4.84 -18.08
N ILE A 80 1.10 5.74 -17.31
CA ILE A 80 -0.08 6.51 -17.74
C ILE A 80 0.26 7.90 -18.29
N GLY A 81 1.55 8.25 -18.34
CA GLY A 81 2.04 9.52 -18.87
C GLY A 81 1.87 10.73 -17.96
N LEU A 82 1.56 10.55 -16.67
CA LEU A 82 1.51 11.65 -15.69
C LEU A 82 2.86 11.95 -15.05
N VAL A 83 3.78 10.96 -15.02
CA VAL A 83 5.17 11.14 -14.62
C VAL A 83 6.02 11.19 -15.89
N THR A 84 6.83 12.24 -16.03
CA THR A 84 7.72 12.42 -17.18
C THR A 84 8.87 11.42 -17.18
N ASP A 85 9.44 11.15 -18.36
CA ASP A 85 10.63 10.28 -18.48
C ASP A 85 11.80 10.80 -17.63
N GLU A 86 12.00 12.12 -17.58
CA GLU A 86 13.04 12.74 -16.74
C GLU A 86 12.83 12.44 -15.25
N THR A 87 11.60 12.64 -14.75
CA THR A 87 11.26 12.36 -13.35
C THR A 87 11.45 10.88 -13.05
N TRP A 88 11.00 10.00 -13.95
CA TRP A 88 11.14 8.56 -13.83
C TRP A 88 12.61 8.11 -13.81
N ASP A 89 13.44 8.64 -14.70
CA ASP A 89 14.86 8.31 -14.78
C ASP A 89 15.61 8.76 -13.52
N ASN A 90 15.30 9.95 -13.00
CA ASN A 90 15.86 10.43 -11.74
C ASN A 90 15.47 9.53 -10.57
N PHE A 91 14.18 9.14 -10.49
CA PHE A 91 13.71 8.17 -9.50
C PHE A 91 14.43 6.82 -9.62
N GLN A 92 14.63 6.29 -10.83
CA GLN A 92 15.33 5.01 -11.04
C GLN A 92 16.81 5.09 -10.63
N LYS A 93 17.49 6.20 -10.93
CA LYS A 93 18.87 6.45 -10.49
C LYS A 93 18.97 6.47 -8.96
N GLU A 94 18.09 7.22 -8.28
CA GLU A 94 18.05 7.27 -6.82
C GLU A 94 17.73 5.89 -6.23
N LYS A 95 16.74 5.18 -6.78
CA LYS A 95 16.35 3.83 -6.33
C LYS A 95 17.51 2.84 -6.43
N LYS A 96 18.28 2.88 -7.53
CA LYS A 96 19.46 2.04 -7.71
C LYS A 96 20.55 2.37 -6.70
N LEU A 97 20.78 3.66 -6.42
CA LEU A 97 21.71 4.11 -5.38
C LEU A 97 21.28 3.60 -4.00
N ARG A 98 20.01 3.79 -3.62
CA ARG A 98 19.46 3.30 -2.34
C ARG A 98 19.64 1.79 -2.18
N GLN A 99 19.39 1.00 -3.22
CA GLN A 99 19.59 -0.44 -3.20
C GLN A 99 21.06 -0.84 -3.01
N GLY A 100 22.00 -0.08 -3.59
CA GLY A 100 23.44 -0.25 -3.36
C GLY A 100 23.81 0.00 -1.91
N LEU A 101 23.41 1.16 -1.39
CA LEU A 101 23.65 1.58 0.00
C LEU A 101 23.05 0.59 1.00
N LEU A 102 21.85 0.07 0.74
CA LEU A 102 21.20 -0.89 1.63
C LEU A 102 22.04 -2.17 1.79
N ARG A 103 22.67 -2.67 0.72
CA ARG A 103 23.57 -3.83 0.77
C ARG A 103 24.88 -3.51 1.49
N GLU A 104 25.38 -2.30 1.32
CA GLU A 104 26.60 -1.81 1.95
C GLU A 104 26.41 -1.63 3.46
N PHE A 105 25.34 -0.95 3.87
CA PHE A 105 24.98 -0.67 5.26
C PHE A 105 24.63 -1.91 6.07
N GLN A 106 24.32 -3.05 5.42
CA GLN A 106 24.19 -4.34 6.09
C GLN A 106 25.52 -4.90 6.58
N LYS A 107 26.64 -4.48 5.99
CA LYS A 107 27.98 -5.00 6.28
C LYS A 107 28.89 -3.96 6.92
N MET A 108 28.69 -2.69 6.59
CA MET A 108 29.45 -1.56 7.09
C MET A 108 29.25 -1.41 8.59
N LYS A 109 30.35 -1.47 9.34
CA LYS A 109 30.36 -1.21 10.78
C LYS A 109 30.79 0.22 11.05
N ILE A 110 30.07 0.87 11.95
CA ILE A 110 30.37 2.22 12.42
C ILE A 110 30.50 2.23 13.94
N LYS A 111 31.22 3.22 14.45
CA LYS A 111 31.37 3.46 15.88
C LYS A 111 30.45 4.62 16.26
N ILE A 112 29.45 4.35 17.08
CA ILE A 112 28.53 5.36 17.61
C ILE A 112 28.94 5.71 19.04
N PRO A 113 28.98 7.00 19.42
CA PRO A 113 29.16 7.42 20.81
C PRO A 113 28.18 6.69 21.76
N GLY A 114 28.67 6.20 22.90
CA GLY A 114 27.84 5.44 23.85
C GLY A 114 27.65 3.95 23.52
N ILE A 115 28.11 3.45 22.36
CA ILE A 115 28.11 2.02 22.04
C ILE A 115 29.54 1.49 22.06
N GLU A 116 29.83 0.54 22.95
CA GLU A 116 31.19 0.02 23.16
C GLU A 116 31.79 -0.68 21.92
N LYS A 117 30.99 -1.37 21.13
CA LYS A 117 31.43 -2.11 19.94
C LYS A 117 30.93 -1.48 18.67
N SER A 118 31.74 -1.53 17.62
CA SER A 118 31.28 -1.16 16.28
C SER A 118 30.22 -2.14 15.81
N ILE A 119 29.05 -1.61 15.47
CA ILE A 119 27.89 -2.36 14.98
C ILE A 119 27.56 -1.87 13.57
N THR A 120 26.81 -2.66 12.82
CA THR A 120 26.48 -2.30 11.44
C THR A 120 25.57 -1.09 11.38
N VAL A 121 25.66 -0.30 10.30
CA VAL A 121 24.71 0.81 10.03
C VAL A 121 23.28 0.29 10.10
N SER A 122 23.03 -0.91 9.57
CA SER A 122 21.70 -1.53 9.63
C SER A 122 21.23 -1.87 11.04
N GLU A 123 22.12 -2.32 11.92
CA GLU A 123 21.79 -2.57 13.33
C GLU A 123 21.54 -1.25 14.07
N THR A 124 22.30 -0.19 13.78
CA THR A 124 22.06 1.14 14.37
C THR A 124 20.73 1.72 13.93
N ALA A 125 20.37 1.62 12.65
CA ALA A 125 19.13 2.20 12.12
C ALA A 125 17.85 1.53 12.70
N ARG A 126 17.96 0.30 13.21
CA ARG A 126 16.85 -0.41 13.86
C ARG A 126 16.68 -0.03 15.33
N ARG A 127 17.63 0.69 15.93
CA ARG A 127 17.56 1.12 17.32
C ARG A 127 16.73 2.40 17.45
N PRO A 128 15.68 2.42 18.27
CA PRO A 128 14.80 3.58 18.41
C PRO A 128 15.45 4.75 19.16
N ASP A 129 16.51 4.48 19.92
CA ASP A 129 17.27 5.42 20.75
C ASP A 129 18.37 6.18 20.00
N ILE A 130 18.63 5.84 18.73
CA ILE A 130 19.67 6.49 17.92
C ILE A 130 19.02 7.32 16.82
N ASP A 131 19.39 8.59 16.76
CA ASP A 131 18.95 9.49 15.71
C ASP A 131 19.68 9.20 14.39
N PHE A 132 18.96 9.25 13.26
CA PHE A 132 19.54 8.96 11.95
C PHE A 132 20.66 9.93 11.57
N TYR A 133 20.58 11.18 12.02
CA TYR A 133 21.63 12.16 11.78
C TYR A 133 22.92 11.84 12.55
N GLU A 134 22.82 11.21 13.72
CA GLU A 134 23.99 10.71 14.45
C GLU A 134 24.66 9.56 13.70
N ILE A 135 23.87 8.65 13.12
CA ILE A 135 24.39 7.57 12.26
C ILE A 135 25.10 8.18 11.04
N TYR A 136 24.46 9.11 10.36
CA TYR A 136 24.98 9.78 9.17
C TYR A 136 26.32 10.46 9.41
N LYS A 137 26.45 11.20 10.53
CA LYS A 137 27.70 11.90 10.91
C LYS A 137 28.87 10.96 11.17
N ASN A 138 28.60 9.72 11.55
CA ASN A 138 29.62 8.71 11.85
C ASN A 138 29.83 7.73 10.68
N LEU A 139 29.27 8.00 9.50
CA LEU A 139 29.61 7.26 8.29
C LEU A 139 31.07 7.55 7.89
N PRO A 140 31.77 6.55 7.31
CA PRO A 140 33.07 6.78 6.70
C PRO A 140 32.99 7.85 5.60
N SER A 141 34.04 8.68 5.48
CA SER A 141 34.08 9.79 4.51
C SER A 141 34.00 9.34 3.05
N GLU A 142 34.32 8.07 2.78
CA GLU A 142 34.25 7.46 1.45
C GLU A 142 32.79 7.21 1.00
N VAL A 143 31.84 7.21 1.93
CA VAL A 143 30.42 7.06 1.64
C VAL A 143 29.85 8.40 1.17
N ALA A 144 29.96 8.67 -0.11
CA ALA A 144 29.40 9.86 -0.73
C ALA A 144 27.86 9.71 -0.89
N VAL A 145 27.11 10.10 0.14
CA VAL A 145 25.64 10.14 0.10
C VAL A 145 25.11 11.37 0.85
N ASP A 146 24.09 12.01 0.30
CA ASP A 146 23.39 13.09 0.96
C ASP A 146 22.44 12.57 2.04
N PHE A 147 22.23 13.37 3.10
CA PHE A 147 21.38 12.98 4.22
C PHE A 147 19.96 12.53 3.82
N PRO A 148 19.23 13.19 2.89
CA PRO A 148 17.88 12.75 2.50
C PRO A 148 17.85 11.35 1.88
N VAL A 149 18.86 10.99 1.08
CA VAL A 149 18.98 9.64 0.49
C VAL A 149 19.34 8.62 1.57
N PHE A 150 20.27 8.98 2.45
CA PHE A 150 20.62 8.16 3.61
C PHE A 150 19.39 7.88 4.50
N GLU A 151 18.61 8.92 4.81
CA GLU A 151 17.41 8.82 5.64
C GLU A 151 16.39 7.85 5.05
N LYS A 152 16.11 7.94 3.74
CA LYS A 152 15.24 6.96 3.05
C LYS A 152 15.74 5.51 3.24
N VAL A 153 17.04 5.27 3.09
CA VAL A 153 17.63 3.92 3.29
C VAL A 153 17.53 3.49 4.76
N ALA A 154 17.79 4.40 5.71
CA ALA A 154 17.69 4.11 7.14
C ALA A 154 16.25 3.77 7.55
N ILE A 155 15.26 4.50 7.03
CA ILE A 155 13.83 4.20 7.21
C ILE A 155 13.51 2.80 6.65
N GLU A 156 13.97 2.48 5.44
CA GLU A 156 13.75 1.16 4.83
C GLU A 156 14.30 0.04 5.71
N ILE A 157 15.52 0.19 6.23
CA ILE A 157 16.15 -0.79 7.12
C ILE A 157 15.38 -0.92 8.44
N LYS A 158 14.97 0.20 9.04
CA LYS A 158 14.21 0.24 10.30
C LYS A 158 12.90 -0.52 10.18
N TYR A 159 12.18 -0.36 9.07
CA TYR A 159 10.89 -0.99 8.86
C TYR A 159 10.95 -2.37 8.19
N GLU A 160 12.08 -2.79 7.63
CA GLU A 160 12.25 -4.06 6.92
C GLU A 160 11.66 -5.26 7.68
N GLY A 161 11.96 -5.39 8.97
CA GLY A 161 11.48 -6.49 9.80
C GLY A 161 9.96 -6.47 10.02
N TYR A 162 9.38 -5.29 10.15
CA TYR A 162 7.93 -5.13 10.31
C TYR A 162 7.19 -5.38 8.99
N LEU A 163 7.76 -4.92 7.88
CA LEU A 163 7.24 -5.17 6.52
C LEU A 163 7.24 -6.67 6.22
N LYS A 164 8.33 -7.39 6.53
CA LYS A 164 8.38 -8.86 6.39
C LYS A 164 7.29 -9.58 7.18
N ARG A 165 6.92 -9.08 8.36
CA ARG A 165 5.81 -9.64 9.16
C ARG A 165 4.45 -9.35 8.52
N GLN A 166 4.26 -8.18 7.92
CA GLN A 166 3.02 -7.84 7.21
C GLN A 166 2.87 -8.56 5.87
N GLU A 167 3.95 -9.06 5.28
CA GLU A 167 3.93 -9.72 3.97
C GLU A 167 2.92 -10.87 3.91
N GLN A 168 2.85 -11.73 4.93
CA GLN A 168 1.87 -12.84 4.94
C GLN A 168 0.41 -12.34 4.94
N GLN A 169 0.13 -11.24 5.63
CA GLN A 169 -1.20 -10.63 5.65
C GLN A 169 -1.52 -9.99 4.30
N LEU A 170 -0.53 -9.33 3.68
CA LEU A 170 -0.64 -8.75 2.36
C LEU A 170 -0.92 -9.81 1.30
N GLN A 171 -0.25 -10.95 1.35
CA GLN A 171 -0.47 -12.06 0.42
C GLN A 171 -1.89 -12.64 0.53
N ARG A 172 -2.40 -12.81 1.76
CA ARG A 172 -3.79 -13.26 1.98
C ARG A 172 -4.80 -12.24 1.43
N PHE A 173 -4.55 -10.96 1.66
CA PHE A 173 -5.38 -9.88 1.13
C PHE A 173 -5.37 -9.85 -0.39
N LYS A 174 -4.19 -9.85 -1.03
CA LYS A 174 -4.06 -9.89 -2.48
C LYS A 174 -4.79 -11.09 -3.08
N LYS A 175 -4.72 -12.25 -2.43
CA LYS A 175 -5.49 -13.43 -2.84
C LYS A 175 -7.00 -13.16 -2.84
N MET A 176 -7.54 -12.58 -1.76
CA MET A 176 -8.97 -12.25 -1.68
C MET A 176 -9.38 -11.15 -2.67
N GLU A 177 -8.55 -10.13 -2.87
CA GLU A 177 -8.80 -9.07 -3.85
C GLU A 177 -8.76 -9.59 -5.29
N SER A 178 -7.89 -10.56 -5.58
CA SER A 178 -7.81 -11.17 -6.92
C SER A 178 -8.97 -12.11 -7.25
N MET A 179 -9.76 -12.54 -6.25
CA MET A 179 -10.94 -13.36 -6.47
C MET A 179 -12.10 -12.49 -6.94
N HIS A 180 -12.16 -12.29 -8.26
CA HIS A 180 -13.15 -11.44 -8.91
C HIS A 180 -14.57 -12.02 -8.79
N ILE A 181 -15.54 -11.15 -8.55
CA ILE A 181 -16.95 -11.50 -8.57
C ILE A 181 -17.58 -10.87 -9.82
N PRO A 182 -18.27 -11.67 -10.68
CA PRO A 182 -18.95 -11.14 -11.86
C PRO A 182 -20.00 -10.06 -11.51
N GLU A 183 -20.15 -9.04 -12.36
CA GLU A 183 -21.08 -7.91 -12.12
C GLU A 183 -22.56 -8.33 -11.99
N ASN A 184 -22.94 -9.42 -12.66
CA ASN A 184 -24.30 -9.97 -12.68
C ASN A 184 -24.44 -11.22 -11.80
N PHE A 185 -23.62 -11.32 -10.75
CA PHE A 185 -23.67 -12.44 -9.83
C PHE A 185 -24.94 -12.40 -8.97
N ASP A 186 -25.76 -13.45 -9.01
CA ASP A 186 -26.94 -13.58 -8.17
C ASP A 186 -26.59 -14.28 -6.84
N TYR A 187 -26.58 -13.50 -5.76
CA TYR A 187 -26.28 -14.02 -4.41
C TYR A 187 -27.44 -14.80 -3.79
N THR A 188 -28.66 -14.73 -4.34
CA THR A 188 -29.82 -15.44 -3.81
C THR A 188 -29.74 -16.95 -4.03
N GLU A 189 -28.96 -17.40 -5.03
CA GLU A 189 -28.76 -18.82 -5.35
C GLU A 189 -27.78 -19.52 -4.38
N ILE A 190 -27.01 -18.75 -3.60
CA ILE A 190 -26.00 -19.32 -2.70
C ILE A 190 -26.66 -19.80 -1.41
N ARG A 191 -26.75 -21.13 -1.26
CA ARG A 191 -27.14 -21.77 0.00
C ARG A 191 -26.12 -21.47 1.11
N GLY A 192 -26.61 -21.00 2.26
CA GLY A 192 -25.80 -20.75 3.45
C GLY A 192 -25.43 -19.28 3.67
N LEU A 193 -25.70 -18.38 2.71
CA LEU A 193 -25.62 -16.94 2.97
C LEU A 193 -26.80 -16.47 3.81
N LYS A 194 -26.52 -15.61 4.78
CA LYS A 194 -27.58 -14.93 5.55
C LYS A 194 -28.35 -13.97 4.64
N LYS A 195 -29.65 -13.79 4.91
CA LYS A 195 -30.50 -12.83 4.18
C LYS A 195 -29.91 -11.41 4.16
N GLU A 196 -29.39 -10.95 5.30
CA GLU A 196 -28.71 -9.64 5.41
C GLU A 196 -27.48 -9.55 4.49
N ALA A 197 -26.66 -10.61 4.44
CA ALA A 197 -25.50 -10.65 3.55
C ALA A 197 -25.93 -10.64 2.08
N ILE A 198 -26.95 -11.41 1.70
CA ILE A 198 -27.51 -11.42 0.33
C ILE A 198 -28.01 -10.03 -0.07
N GLU A 199 -28.77 -9.36 0.80
CA GLU A 199 -29.30 -8.01 0.55
C GLU A 199 -28.16 -7.02 0.32
N LYS A 200 -27.15 -7.04 1.20
CA LYS A 200 -26.02 -6.11 1.12
C LYS A 200 -25.10 -6.40 -0.06
N LEU A 201 -24.80 -7.67 -0.35
CA LEU A 201 -23.99 -8.04 -1.51
C LEU A 201 -24.68 -7.65 -2.83
N ASN A 202 -26.00 -7.85 -2.94
CA ASN A 202 -26.76 -7.40 -4.11
C ASN A 202 -26.83 -5.86 -4.24
N ARG A 203 -26.87 -5.15 -3.11
CA ARG A 203 -26.90 -3.68 -3.08
C ARG A 203 -25.55 -3.07 -3.46
N PHE A 204 -24.46 -3.55 -2.87
CA PHE A 204 -23.11 -2.98 -3.05
C PHE A 204 -22.38 -3.54 -4.27
N LYS A 205 -22.77 -4.73 -4.75
CA LYS A 205 -22.17 -5.42 -5.91
C LYS A 205 -20.64 -5.40 -5.90
N PRO A 206 -20.00 -5.98 -4.85
CA PRO A 206 -18.55 -5.95 -4.75
C PRO A 206 -17.90 -6.65 -5.95
N ASN A 207 -16.80 -6.07 -6.46
CA ASN A 207 -16.06 -6.61 -7.60
C ASN A 207 -15.06 -7.71 -7.18
N SER A 208 -14.82 -7.89 -5.88
CA SER A 208 -13.91 -8.89 -5.35
C SER A 208 -14.42 -9.49 -4.05
N LEU A 209 -13.97 -10.70 -3.73
CA LEU A 209 -14.23 -11.32 -2.44
C LEU A 209 -13.63 -10.50 -1.28
N GLY A 210 -12.50 -9.84 -1.53
CA GLY A 210 -11.88 -8.90 -0.59
C GLY A 210 -12.81 -7.74 -0.26
N GLN A 211 -13.35 -7.06 -1.27
CA GLN A 211 -14.32 -5.98 -1.10
C GLN A 211 -15.59 -6.45 -0.38
N ALA A 212 -16.12 -7.62 -0.78
CA ALA A 212 -17.28 -8.22 -0.13
C ALA A 212 -17.07 -8.38 1.38
N SER A 213 -15.86 -8.78 1.81
CA SER A 213 -15.54 -9.00 3.22
C SER A 213 -15.53 -7.74 4.09
N ARG A 214 -15.49 -6.56 3.47
CA ARG A 214 -15.50 -5.26 4.16
C ARG A 214 -16.89 -4.63 4.26
N ILE A 215 -17.88 -5.18 3.58
CA ILE A 215 -19.26 -4.70 3.64
C ILE A 215 -19.80 -4.97 5.05
N SER A 216 -20.21 -3.91 5.75
CA SER A 216 -20.78 -4.01 7.10
C SER A 216 -21.97 -4.96 7.10
N GLY A 217 -21.97 -6.00 7.94
CA GLY A 217 -23.04 -7.02 8.01
C GLY A 217 -22.84 -8.24 7.10
N VAL A 218 -21.76 -8.29 6.31
CA VAL A 218 -21.29 -9.53 5.69
C VAL A 218 -20.28 -10.17 6.64
N SER A 219 -20.59 -11.37 7.17
CA SER A 219 -19.76 -12.01 8.18
C SER A 219 -18.64 -12.86 7.57
N PRO A 220 -17.57 -13.20 8.34
CA PRO A 220 -16.54 -14.13 7.85
C PRO A 220 -17.10 -15.49 7.39
N GLY A 221 -18.21 -15.94 7.99
CA GLY A 221 -18.91 -17.16 7.55
C GLY A 221 -19.54 -17.00 6.16
N ASP A 222 -20.18 -15.86 5.89
CA ASP A 222 -20.76 -15.56 4.58
C ASP A 222 -19.66 -15.50 3.49
N ILE A 223 -18.51 -14.91 3.81
CA ILE A 223 -17.35 -14.87 2.90
C ILE A 223 -16.78 -16.26 2.64
N ALA A 224 -16.73 -17.14 3.64
CA ALA A 224 -16.28 -18.51 3.44
C ALA A 224 -17.22 -19.28 2.49
N VAL A 225 -18.54 -19.13 2.66
CA VAL A 225 -19.55 -19.74 1.78
C VAL A 225 -19.39 -19.21 0.35
N LEU A 226 -19.28 -17.88 0.18
CA LEU A 226 -19.08 -17.26 -1.13
C LEU A 226 -17.77 -17.70 -1.79
N MET A 227 -16.68 -17.81 -1.02
CA MET A 227 -15.38 -18.29 -1.52
C MET A 227 -15.47 -19.71 -2.09
N VAL A 228 -16.16 -20.62 -1.39
CA VAL A 228 -16.34 -22.00 -1.85
C VAL A 228 -17.16 -22.03 -3.13
N HIS A 229 -18.25 -21.26 -3.19
CA HIS A 229 -19.10 -21.18 -4.38
C HIS A 229 -18.33 -20.66 -5.61
N LEU A 230 -17.54 -19.60 -5.45
CA LEU A 230 -16.73 -19.02 -6.53
C LEU A 230 -15.63 -19.96 -7.04
N ARG A 231 -15.16 -20.91 -6.22
CA ARG A 231 -14.17 -21.93 -6.63
C ARG A 231 -14.79 -23.16 -7.27
N SER A 232 -16.08 -23.39 -7.05
CA SER A 232 -16.81 -24.54 -7.60
C SER A 232 -17.38 -24.30 -9.00
N ARG A 233 -17.30 -23.07 -9.50
CA ARG A 233 -17.54 -22.70 -10.90
C ARG A 233 -16.21 -22.69 -11.65
#